data_AF-A0A7C3INQ0-F1
#
_entry.id   AF-A0A7C3INQ0-F1
#
_cell.length_a   1.000
_cell.length_b   1.000
_cell.length_c   1.000
_cell.angle_alpha   90.00
_cell.angle_beta   90.00
_cell.angle_gamma   90.00
#
_symmetry.space_group_name_H-M   'P 1'
#
loop_
_entity.id
_entity.type
_entity.pdbx_description
1 polymer ?
#
loop_
_entity_poly.entity_id
_entity_poly.type
_entity_poly.pdbx_seq_one_letter_code
_entity_poly.pdbx_strand_id
1 'polypeptide(L)'
;MNYYYLTKGDFMCPKNRGFTLVELLVVIMILGVLMGMSVPRFSGLRNQARIAAMKMNLHNVQTAIEVFHQEFGYYAEDFYEDGYGCVFPGGEYDVRIGKLPTNPYSGKEMDPDEFNPEDYDDITEISNTDEYGPNDVYGYDPGNIVYKVYDPPGSAYPTHYGLLGIDHSGSSIRDFDADGDAVIFVLHN
;
A
#
# COMPACT_ATOMS: atom_id res chain seq x y z
N MET A 1 -78.84 -37.70 43.19
CA MET A 1 -78.42 -37.00 41.94
C MET A 1 -77.87 -35.65 42.38
N ASN A 2 -76.55 -35.46 42.33
CA ASN A 2 -75.91 -34.18 42.64
C ASN A 2 -74.76 -33.98 41.66
N TYR A 3 -74.89 -32.95 40.83
CA TYR A 3 -73.89 -32.49 39.89
C TYR A 3 -73.19 -31.29 40.50
N TYR A 4 -71.86 -31.32 40.64
CA TYR A 4 -71.07 -30.09 40.75
C TYR A 4 -69.80 -30.17 39.92
N TYR A 5 -69.50 -29.02 39.32
CA TYR A 5 -68.78 -28.78 38.07
C TYR A 5 -67.25 -28.64 38.28
N LEU A 6 -66.48 -28.93 37.22
CA LEU A 6 -65.04 -28.66 37.13
C LEU A 6 -64.81 -27.16 36.80
N THR A 7 -64.11 -26.42 37.65
CA THR A 7 -63.65 -25.06 37.35
C THR A 7 -62.34 -25.09 36.56
N LYS A 8 -62.37 -24.44 35.38
CA LYS A 8 -61.25 -24.20 34.45
C LYS A 8 -60.05 -23.56 35.15
N GLY A 9 -58.85 -24.02 34.80
CA GLY A 9 -57.59 -23.38 35.17
C GLY A 9 -57.34 -22.10 34.37
N ASP A 10 -56.99 -21.03 35.07
CA ASP A 10 -56.63 -19.73 34.50
C ASP A 10 -55.16 -19.73 34.05
N PHE A 11 -54.92 -19.80 32.74
CA PHE A 11 -53.61 -19.52 32.16
C PHE A 11 -53.31 -18.03 32.28
N MET A 12 -52.46 -17.64 33.24
CA MET A 12 -51.95 -16.28 33.40
C MET A 12 -51.04 -15.91 32.22
N CYS A 13 -51.54 -15.09 31.29
CA CYS A 13 -50.71 -14.47 30.25
C CYS A 13 -49.81 -13.40 30.90
N PRO A 14 -48.48 -13.43 30.70
CA PRO A 14 -47.59 -12.42 31.28
C PRO A 14 -47.95 -11.03 30.76
N LYS A 15 -48.12 -10.06 31.67
CA LYS A 15 -48.36 -8.65 31.32
C LYS A 15 -47.18 -8.14 30.50
N ASN A 16 -47.40 -7.86 29.22
CA ASN A 16 -46.48 -7.10 28.39
C ASN A 16 -46.28 -5.71 29.00
N ARG A 17 -45.10 -5.45 29.57
CA ARG A 17 -44.70 -4.11 30.01
C ARG A 17 -44.24 -3.34 28.77
N GLY A 18 -44.95 -2.28 28.40
CA GLY A 18 -44.52 -1.37 27.34
C GLY A 18 -43.39 -0.46 27.83
N PHE A 19 -42.53 -0.03 26.90
CA PHE A 19 -41.47 0.95 27.17
C PHE A 19 -42.08 2.31 27.56
N THR A 20 -41.41 3.00 28.47
CA THR A 20 -41.76 4.38 28.86
C THR A 20 -41.18 5.39 27.87
N LEU A 21 -41.84 6.54 27.75
CA LEU A 21 -41.33 7.66 26.93
C LEU A 21 -39.97 8.15 27.42
N VAL A 22 -39.72 8.09 28.73
CA VAL A 22 -38.45 8.50 29.34
C VAL A 22 -37.33 7.55 28.97
N GLU A 23 -37.58 6.23 28.94
CA GLU A 23 -36.59 5.24 28.50
C GLU A 23 -36.17 5.47 27.05
N LEU A 24 -37.12 5.74 26.16
CA LEU A 24 -36.79 6.03 24.76
C LEU A 24 -36.01 7.35 24.63
N LEU A 25 -36.36 8.37 25.41
CA LEU A 25 -35.71 9.67 25.41
C LEU A 25 -34.24 9.58 25.83
N VAL A 26 -33.95 8.83 26.90
CA VAL A 26 -32.56 8.64 27.36
C VAL A 26 -31.74 7.86 26.33
N VAL A 27 -32.33 6.88 25.65
CA VAL A 27 -31.63 6.11 24.60
C VAL A 27 -31.23 7.01 23.43
N ILE A 28 -32.16 7.82 22.89
CA ILE A 28 -31.82 8.72 21.77
C ILE A 28 -30.84 9.82 22.21
N MET A 29 -30.89 10.26 23.46
CA MET A 29 -29.92 11.20 24.03
C MET A 29 -28.51 10.59 24.04
N ILE A 30 -28.37 9.36 24.55
CA ILE A 30 -27.08 8.66 24.57
C ILE A 30 -26.59 8.39 23.15
N LEU A 31 -27.48 7.94 22.24
CA LEU A 31 -27.14 7.75 20.83
C LEU A 31 -26.66 9.05 20.17
N GLY A 32 -27.29 10.19 20.47
CA GLY A 32 -26.87 11.51 19.98
C GLY A 32 -25.47 11.89 20.45
N VAL A 33 -25.14 11.65 21.73
CA VAL A 33 -23.80 11.87 22.29
C VAL A 33 -22.77 10.95 21.64
N LEU A 34 -23.09 9.66 21.52
CA LEU A 34 -22.20 8.68 20.90
C LEU A 34 -21.92 9.02 19.44
N MET A 35 -22.95 9.38 18.67
CA MET A 35 -22.77 9.81 17.26
C MET A 35 -21.86 11.03 17.15
N GLY A 36 -21.96 12.00 18.07
CA GLY A 36 -21.07 13.16 18.11
C GLY A 36 -19.60 12.82 18.37
N MET A 37 -19.32 11.75 19.12
CA MET A 37 -17.95 11.28 19.40
C MET A 37 -17.43 10.24 18.39
N SER A 38 -18.30 9.71 17.52
CA SER A 38 -18.00 8.57 16.64
C SER A 38 -17.32 8.98 15.32
N VAL A 39 -16.36 9.90 15.37
CA VAL A 39 -15.53 10.26 14.21
C VAL A 39 -14.10 9.76 14.43
N PRO A 40 -13.80 8.45 14.30
CA PRO A 40 -12.41 8.03 14.34
C PRO A 40 -11.68 8.63 13.13
N ARG A 41 -10.48 9.17 13.37
CA ARG A 41 -9.60 9.72 12.33
C ARG A 41 -8.95 8.59 11.54
N PHE A 42 -9.71 7.95 10.64
CA PHE A 42 -9.22 6.86 9.78
C PHE A 42 -8.29 7.31 8.65
N SER A 43 -8.20 8.61 8.36
CA SER A 43 -7.43 9.12 7.23
C SER A 43 -5.92 8.89 7.38
N GLY A 44 -5.36 9.19 8.56
CA GLY A 44 -3.92 9.00 8.81
C GLY A 44 -3.48 7.54 8.79
N LEU A 45 -4.29 6.65 9.40
CA LEU A 45 -4.04 5.21 9.40
C LEU A 45 -4.08 4.62 7.99
N ARG A 46 -5.04 5.07 7.15
CA ARG A 46 -5.12 4.62 5.76
C ARG A 46 -3.88 5.04 4.96
N ASN A 47 -3.37 6.26 5.18
CA ASN A 47 -2.16 6.70 4.50
C ASN A 47 -0.93 5.89 4.91
N GLN A 48 -0.75 5.67 6.20
CA GLN A 48 0.35 4.84 6.71
C GLN A 48 0.28 3.40 6.17
N ALA A 49 -0.92 2.81 6.10
CA ALA A 49 -1.11 1.48 5.52
C ALA A 49 -0.75 1.44 4.03
N ARG A 50 -1.05 2.50 3.27
CA ARG A 50 -0.67 2.63 1.86
C ARG A 50 0.83 2.76 1.67
N ILE A 51 1.49 3.58 2.48
CA ILE A 51 2.96 3.72 2.47
C ILE A 51 3.62 2.39 2.80
N ALA A 52 3.11 1.68 3.82
CA ALA A 52 3.62 0.35 4.18
C ALA A 52 3.44 -0.68 3.04
N ALA A 53 2.27 -0.71 2.41
CA ALA A 53 2.03 -1.55 1.23
C ALA A 53 2.95 -1.19 0.06
N MET A 54 3.21 0.11 -0.13
CA MET A 54 4.13 0.58 -1.17
C MET A 54 5.57 0.11 -0.90
N LYS A 55 6.04 0.20 0.35
CA LYS A 55 7.33 -0.37 0.76
C LYS A 55 7.42 -1.88 0.47
N MET A 56 6.35 -2.63 0.70
CA MET A 56 6.30 -4.04 0.32
C MET A 56 6.41 -4.26 -1.19
N ASN A 57 5.74 -3.42 -2.00
CA ASN A 57 5.87 -3.49 -3.46
C ASN A 57 7.31 -3.22 -3.91
N LEU A 58 7.98 -2.23 -3.31
CA LEU A 58 9.38 -1.94 -3.61
C LEU A 58 10.30 -3.15 -3.28
N HIS A 59 10.07 -3.87 -2.18
CA HIS A 59 10.81 -5.11 -1.91
C HIS A 59 10.54 -6.21 -2.94
N ASN A 60 9.31 -6.32 -3.45
CA ASN A 60 9.00 -7.29 -4.51
C ASN A 60 9.75 -6.93 -5.81
N VAL A 61 9.80 -5.64 -6.16
CA VAL A 61 10.56 -5.14 -7.32
C VAL A 61 12.05 -5.36 -7.14
N GLN A 62 12.60 -5.06 -5.97
CA GLN A 62 13.98 -5.36 -5.62
C GLN A 62 14.30 -6.85 -5.84
N THR A 63 13.43 -7.73 -5.34
CA THR A 63 13.61 -9.18 -5.51
C THR A 63 13.62 -9.57 -6.99
N ALA A 64 12.73 -8.99 -7.80
CA ALA A 64 12.72 -9.19 -9.25
C ALA A 64 14.05 -8.74 -9.89
N ILE A 65 14.50 -7.51 -9.63
CA ILE A 65 15.76 -6.98 -10.15
C ILE A 65 16.95 -7.88 -9.78
N GLU A 66 17.03 -8.35 -8.54
CA GLU A 66 18.10 -9.23 -8.06
C GLU A 66 18.05 -10.62 -8.70
N VAL A 67 16.85 -11.17 -8.92
CA VAL A 67 16.68 -12.46 -9.63
C VAL A 67 17.12 -12.32 -11.09
N PHE A 68 16.73 -11.23 -11.76
CA PHE A 68 17.20 -10.93 -13.12
C PHE A 68 18.73 -10.84 -13.16
N HIS A 69 19.34 -10.11 -12.23
CA HIS A 69 20.79 -9.99 -12.16
C HIS A 69 21.49 -11.34 -11.95
N GLN A 70 20.95 -12.22 -11.12
CA GLN A 70 21.50 -13.56 -10.90
C GLN A 70 21.45 -14.43 -12.15
N GLU A 71 20.46 -14.24 -13.02
CA GLU A 71 20.29 -15.01 -14.25
C GLU A 71 21.15 -14.47 -15.41
N PHE A 72 21.22 -13.15 -15.57
CA PHE A 72 21.84 -12.51 -16.74
C PHE A 72 23.21 -11.85 -16.46
N GLY A 73 23.56 -11.63 -15.19
CA GLY A 73 24.85 -11.07 -14.78
C GLY A 73 24.97 -9.55 -14.86
N TYR A 74 23.89 -8.84 -15.18
CA TYR A 74 23.79 -7.38 -15.21
C TYR A 74 22.41 -6.94 -14.72
N TYR A 75 22.27 -5.69 -14.31
CA TYR A 75 20.97 -5.13 -13.93
C TYR A 75 20.23 -4.65 -15.19
N ALA A 76 18.95 -5.03 -15.34
CA ALA A 76 18.11 -4.56 -16.44
C ALA A 76 17.99 -3.04 -16.41
N GLU A 77 18.03 -2.39 -17.57
CA GLU A 77 17.84 -0.94 -17.67
C GLU A 77 16.35 -0.56 -17.67
N ASP A 78 15.48 -1.49 -18.09
CA ASP A 78 14.06 -1.29 -18.25
C ASP A 78 13.22 -2.40 -17.61
N PHE A 79 11.89 -2.19 -17.62
CA PHE A 79 10.92 -3.06 -16.96
C PHE A 79 10.36 -4.17 -17.88
N TYR A 80 10.46 -4.06 -19.20
CA TYR A 80 9.65 -4.84 -20.15
C TYR A 80 9.97 -6.34 -20.20
N GLU A 81 9.43 -7.06 -21.20
CA GLU A 81 9.59 -8.52 -21.36
C GLU A 81 11.07 -8.96 -21.45
N ASP A 82 11.94 -8.09 -21.97
CA ASP A 82 13.40 -8.29 -22.05
C ASP A 82 14.13 -7.80 -20.77
N GLY A 83 13.39 -7.21 -19.83
CA GLY A 83 13.87 -6.64 -18.57
C GLY A 83 13.36 -7.39 -17.35
N TYR A 84 13.31 -6.71 -16.19
CA TYR A 84 12.96 -7.35 -14.91
C TYR A 84 11.45 -7.62 -14.73
N GLY A 85 10.59 -7.28 -15.69
CA GLY A 85 9.16 -7.58 -15.66
C GLY A 85 8.84 -9.07 -15.83
N CYS A 86 9.68 -9.82 -16.56
CA CYS A 86 9.46 -11.24 -16.83
C CYS A 86 9.70 -12.15 -15.61
N VAL A 87 10.48 -11.69 -14.62
CA VAL A 87 10.83 -12.50 -13.44
C VAL A 87 9.77 -12.43 -12.32
N PHE A 88 8.76 -11.58 -12.46
CA PHE A 88 7.62 -11.58 -11.55
C PHE A 88 6.87 -12.93 -11.60
N PRO A 89 6.15 -13.30 -10.54
CA PRO A 89 5.48 -14.61 -10.47
C PRO A 89 4.57 -14.88 -11.67
N GLY A 90 4.84 -15.99 -12.38
CA GLY A 90 4.08 -16.39 -13.55
C GLY A 90 4.53 -15.77 -14.87
N GLY A 91 5.57 -14.94 -14.88
CA GLY A 91 6.20 -14.43 -16.09
C GLY A 91 7.03 -15.50 -16.79
N GLU A 92 7.43 -15.19 -18.02
CA GLU A 92 8.29 -16.04 -18.86
C GLU A 92 9.13 -15.15 -19.77
N TYR A 93 10.45 -15.35 -19.75
CA TYR A 93 11.42 -14.55 -20.51
C TYR A 93 11.10 -14.54 -22.01
N ASP A 94 11.17 -13.37 -22.66
CA ASP A 94 10.79 -13.11 -24.07
C ASP A 94 9.33 -13.48 -24.44
N VAL A 95 8.46 -13.78 -23.46
CA VAL A 95 7.11 -14.31 -23.72
C VAL A 95 6.03 -13.51 -23.02
N ARG A 96 6.20 -13.21 -21.72
CA ARG A 96 5.23 -12.42 -20.96
C ARG A 96 5.79 -11.86 -19.66
N ILE A 97 5.29 -10.69 -19.30
CA ILE A 97 5.42 -10.09 -17.97
C ILE A 97 4.72 -10.97 -16.94
N GLY A 98 5.30 -11.06 -15.74
CA GLY A 98 4.70 -11.77 -14.61
C GLY A 98 3.59 -10.97 -13.92
N LYS A 99 3.02 -11.56 -12.86
CA LYS A 99 1.97 -10.91 -12.08
C LYS A 99 2.55 -9.76 -11.26
N LEU A 100 2.04 -8.55 -11.47
CA LEU A 100 2.56 -7.35 -10.86
C LEU A 100 1.96 -7.10 -9.47
N PRO A 101 2.66 -6.36 -8.60
CA PRO A 101 2.10 -5.92 -7.33
C PRO A 101 0.86 -5.04 -7.52
N THR A 102 0.12 -4.80 -6.45
CA THR A 102 -1.08 -3.93 -6.49
C THR A 102 -0.71 -2.52 -6.06
N ASN A 103 -1.05 -1.51 -6.85
CA ASN A 103 -0.85 -0.11 -6.48
C ASN A 103 -1.75 0.21 -5.26
N PRO A 104 -1.18 0.62 -4.11
CA PRO A 104 -1.95 0.82 -2.88
C PRO A 104 -2.87 2.06 -2.90
N TYR A 105 -2.64 2.98 -3.85
CA TYR A 105 -3.42 4.19 -4.01
C TYR A 105 -4.62 3.96 -4.94
N SER A 106 -4.43 3.24 -6.06
CA SER A 106 -5.49 2.90 -7.01
C SER A 106 -6.27 1.63 -6.64
N GLY A 107 -5.64 0.69 -5.92
CA GLY A 107 -6.19 -0.62 -5.57
C GLY A 107 -6.24 -1.61 -6.74
N LYS A 108 -5.60 -1.29 -7.86
CA LYS A 108 -5.51 -2.15 -9.05
C LYS A 108 -4.13 -2.80 -9.12
N GLU A 109 -4.03 -3.90 -9.84
CA GLU A 109 -2.72 -4.40 -10.29
C GLU A 109 -1.99 -3.28 -11.01
N MET A 110 -0.69 -3.17 -10.73
CA MET A 110 0.13 -2.12 -11.32
C MET A 110 0.19 -2.29 -12.83
N ASP A 111 0.22 -1.17 -13.53
CA ASP A 111 0.48 -1.17 -14.96
C ASP A 111 2.01 -1.16 -15.20
N PRO A 112 2.53 -1.83 -16.24
CA PRO A 112 3.93 -1.67 -16.65
C PRO A 112 4.40 -0.21 -16.73
N ASP A 113 3.54 0.71 -17.16
CA ASP A 113 3.85 2.14 -17.28
C ASP A 113 4.00 2.84 -15.91
N GLU A 114 3.54 2.22 -14.81
CA GLU A 114 3.77 2.72 -13.44
C GLU A 114 5.20 2.42 -12.94
N PHE A 115 5.96 1.59 -13.66
CA PHE A 115 7.37 1.34 -13.42
C PHE A 115 8.21 2.18 -14.37
N ASN A 116 9.24 2.84 -13.85
CA ASN A 116 10.11 3.75 -14.60
C ASN A 116 9.32 4.86 -15.35
N PRO A 117 8.42 5.59 -14.67
CA PRO A 117 7.37 6.39 -15.31
C PRO A 117 7.88 7.48 -16.26
N GLU A 118 9.00 8.15 -15.98
CA GLU A 118 9.70 9.02 -16.94
C GLU A 118 11.19 9.02 -16.57
N ASP A 119 12.08 9.04 -17.57
CA ASP A 119 13.53 8.91 -17.44
C ASP A 119 14.15 10.00 -16.55
N TYR A 120 14.11 9.73 -15.27
CA TYR A 120 14.65 10.53 -14.20
C TYR A 120 16.19 10.59 -14.23
N ASP A 121 16.77 11.74 -13.92
CA ASP A 121 18.23 11.92 -13.80
C ASP A 121 18.73 11.29 -12.49
N ASP A 122 19.53 10.24 -12.65
CA ASP A 122 20.46 9.67 -11.67
C ASP A 122 19.99 9.61 -10.19
N ILE A 123 19.38 8.49 -9.82
CA ILE A 123 19.23 8.06 -8.42
C ILE A 123 20.60 7.57 -7.90
N THR A 124 21.60 8.46 -7.89
CA THR A 124 22.99 8.14 -7.52
C THR A 124 23.35 8.63 -6.13
N GLU A 125 22.71 9.71 -5.66
CA GLU A 125 23.02 10.34 -4.38
C GLU A 125 21.79 10.50 -3.48
N ILE A 126 21.79 9.74 -2.41
CA ILE A 126 20.78 9.70 -1.34
C ILE A 126 20.47 11.06 -0.69
N SER A 127 21.51 11.89 -0.55
CA SER A 127 21.45 13.20 0.10
C SER A 127 21.08 14.32 -0.87
N ASN A 128 20.90 14.01 -2.16
CA ASN A 128 20.55 15.02 -3.14
C ASN A 128 19.11 15.50 -2.88
N THR A 129 19.01 16.75 -2.40
CA THR A 129 17.76 17.47 -2.14
C THR A 129 17.57 18.63 -3.12
N ASP A 130 18.31 18.63 -4.23
CA ASP A 130 18.17 19.64 -5.26
C ASP A 130 16.78 19.53 -5.92
N GLU A 131 16.37 20.59 -6.61
CA GLU A 131 15.18 20.57 -7.46
C GLU A 131 15.40 19.47 -8.52
N TYR A 132 14.43 18.57 -8.68
CA TYR A 132 14.55 17.33 -9.45
C TYR A 132 15.58 16.33 -8.89
N GLY A 133 15.97 16.38 -7.61
CA GLY A 133 16.76 15.36 -6.90
C GLY A 133 15.89 14.25 -6.26
N PRO A 134 16.43 13.06 -5.88
CA PRO A 134 15.72 11.83 -5.44
C PRO A 134 14.65 12.06 -4.36
N ASN A 135 14.74 13.19 -3.67
CA ASN A 135 13.91 13.61 -2.55
C ASN A 135 12.85 14.68 -2.92
N ASP A 136 12.74 15.08 -4.19
CA ASP A 136 11.82 16.13 -4.64
C ASP A 136 10.39 15.59 -4.92
N VAL A 137 9.45 16.53 -5.13
CA VAL A 137 8.08 16.25 -5.58
C VAL A 137 8.05 16.26 -7.10
N TYR A 138 8.07 15.08 -7.71
CA TYR A 138 8.11 14.92 -9.16
C TYR A 138 6.78 15.16 -9.87
N GLY A 139 5.67 15.12 -9.12
CA GLY A 139 4.34 15.13 -9.72
C GLY A 139 3.97 13.84 -10.45
N TYR A 140 4.74 12.76 -10.24
CA TYR A 140 4.36 11.42 -10.68
C TYR A 140 3.07 10.95 -10.02
N ASP A 141 2.39 10.03 -10.71
CA ASP A 141 1.17 9.44 -10.20
C ASP A 141 1.45 8.63 -8.91
N PRO A 142 0.55 8.71 -7.91
CA PRO A 142 0.69 7.96 -6.68
C PRO A 142 0.82 6.45 -6.90
N GLY A 143 1.86 5.87 -6.31
CA GLY A 143 2.16 4.45 -6.41
C GLY A 143 3.11 4.08 -7.54
N ASN A 144 3.58 5.03 -8.33
CA ASN A 144 4.63 4.76 -9.31
C ASN A 144 5.92 4.31 -8.61
N ILE A 145 6.72 3.52 -9.33
CA ILE A 145 8.03 3.03 -8.89
C ILE A 145 9.07 3.53 -9.88
N VAL A 146 10.05 4.29 -9.39
CA VAL A 146 11.17 4.73 -10.22
C VAL A 146 12.38 3.88 -9.87
N TYR A 147 12.96 3.27 -10.90
CA TYR A 147 14.17 2.48 -10.81
C TYR A 147 15.18 2.99 -11.83
N LYS A 148 16.43 3.09 -11.39
CA LYS A 148 17.56 3.48 -12.25
C LYS A 148 18.79 2.68 -11.89
N VAL A 149 19.47 2.23 -12.92
CA VAL A 149 20.81 1.65 -12.80
C VAL A 149 21.86 2.73 -13.02
N TYR A 150 23.03 2.58 -12.41
CA TYR A 150 24.17 3.44 -12.71
C TYR A 150 25.46 2.65 -12.90
N ASP A 151 26.33 3.20 -13.74
CA ASP A 151 27.64 2.63 -14.06
C ASP A 151 28.72 3.36 -13.26
N PRO A 152 29.32 2.74 -12.23
CA PRO A 152 30.42 3.37 -11.52
C PRO A 152 31.63 3.54 -12.45
N PRO A 153 32.44 4.61 -12.27
CA PRO A 153 33.58 4.87 -13.15
C PRO A 153 34.52 3.65 -13.30
N GLY A 154 34.60 3.12 -14.52
CA GLY A 154 35.50 2.01 -14.86
C GLY A 154 34.84 0.64 -14.96
N SER A 155 33.52 0.53 -14.80
CA SER A 155 32.76 -0.66 -15.18
C SER A 155 32.30 -0.58 -16.64
N ALA A 156 31.95 -1.73 -17.23
CA ALA A 156 31.42 -1.85 -18.59
C ALA A 156 29.91 -2.14 -18.60
N TYR A 157 29.34 -2.34 -17.42
CA TYR A 157 27.93 -2.70 -17.19
C TYR A 157 27.43 -2.00 -15.93
N PRO A 158 26.12 -1.70 -15.85
CA PRO A 158 25.52 -1.22 -14.61
C PRO A 158 25.68 -2.28 -13.51
N THR A 159 26.35 -1.89 -12.43
CA THR A 159 26.59 -2.76 -11.26
C THR A 159 25.86 -2.27 -10.02
N HIS A 160 25.17 -1.15 -10.12
CA HIS A 160 24.47 -0.51 -9.02
C HIS A 160 23.10 -0.05 -9.49
N TYR A 161 22.16 0.08 -8.55
CA TYR A 161 20.84 0.62 -8.83
C TYR A 161 20.22 1.33 -7.63
N GLY A 162 19.32 2.27 -7.94
CA GLY A 162 18.45 2.96 -7.00
C GLY A 162 16.98 2.64 -7.26
N LEU A 163 16.20 2.51 -6.20
CA LEU A 163 14.76 2.22 -6.25
C LEU A 163 13.96 3.12 -5.30
N LEU A 164 12.98 3.85 -5.82
CA LEU A 164 12.07 4.69 -5.03
C LEU A 164 10.61 4.45 -5.41
N GLY A 165 9.70 4.67 -4.45
CA GLY A 165 8.26 4.64 -4.68
C GLY A 165 7.64 6.01 -4.45
N ILE A 166 6.54 6.31 -5.13
CA ILE A 166 5.87 7.60 -5.06
C ILE A 166 4.65 7.52 -4.14
N ASP A 167 4.54 8.49 -3.21
CA ASP A 167 3.45 8.56 -2.26
C ASP A 167 2.19 9.25 -2.83
N HIS A 168 1.15 9.43 -2.00
CA HIS A 168 -0.10 10.05 -2.45
C HIS A 168 0.04 11.52 -2.89
N SER A 169 1.13 12.18 -2.53
CA SER A 169 1.40 13.59 -2.80
C SER A 169 2.27 13.79 -4.05
N GLY A 170 2.75 12.69 -4.66
CA GLY A 170 3.73 12.76 -5.75
C GLY A 170 5.18 12.89 -5.26
N SER A 171 5.42 12.70 -3.96
CA SER A 171 6.75 12.76 -3.35
C SER A 171 7.36 11.37 -3.22
N SER A 172 8.68 11.27 -3.19
CA SER A 172 9.34 9.99 -2.92
C SER A 172 9.11 9.50 -1.48
N ILE A 173 8.83 8.20 -1.37
CA ILE A 173 8.77 7.50 -0.09
C ILE A 173 10.19 7.29 0.39
N ARG A 174 10.51 7.94 1.51
CA ARG A 174 11.79 7.80 2.19
C ARG A 174 11.78 6.61 3.13
N ASP A 175 12.90 5.89 3.18
CA ASP A 175 13.25 5.09 4.34
C ASP A 175 14.29 5.82 5.19
N PHE A 176 14.60 5.30 6.36
CA PHE A 176 15.66 5.85 7.19
C PHE A 176 16.66 4.75 7.51
N ASP A 177 17.94 5.03 7.36
CA ASP A 177 18.99 4.09 7.78
C ASP A 177 19.10 4.02 9.32
N ALA A 178 20.08 3.24 9.79
CA ALA A 178 20.35 3.10 11.21
C ALA A 178 20.83 4.40 11.87
N ASP A 179 21.38 5.33 11.09
CA ASP A 179 21.89 6.62 11.53
C ASP A 179 20.80 7.71 11.51
N GLY A 180 19.64 7.40 10.93
CA GLY A 180 18.46 8.26 10.85
C GLY A 180 18.45 9.16 9.62
N ASP A 181 19.36 8.93 8.67
CA ASP A 181 19.41 9.66 7.42
C ASP A 181 18.38 9.09 6.44
N ALA A 182 17.76 9.97 5.65
CA ALA A 182 16.76 9.57 4.68
C ALA A 182 17.44 8.80 3.55
N VAL A 183 16.97 7.59 3.27
CA VAL A 183 17.53 6.71 2.24
C VAL A 183 16.54 6.41 1.13
N ILE A 184 17.08 6.28 -0.09
CA ILE A 184 16.39 5.59 -1.18
C ILE A 184 16.10 4.18 -0.68
N PHE A 185 14.90 3.67 -0.96
CA PHE A 185 14.41 2.43 -0.37
C PHE A 185 15.36 1.24 -0.60
N VAL A 186 16.03 1.22 -1.75
CA VAL A 186 17.18 0.34 -2.01
C VAL A 186 18.23 1.11 -2.81
N LEU A 187 19.42 1.25 -2.25
CA LEU A 187 20.63 1.58 -2.99
C LEU A 187 21.54 0.36 -2.92
N HIS A 188 21.77 -0.28 -4.06
CA HIS A 188 22.70 -1.42 -4.15
C HIS A 188 24.07 -0.91 -4.59
N ASN A 189 25.08 -1.18 -3.75
CA ASN A 189 26.50 -0.92 -4.00
C ASN A 189 27.27 -2.17 -4.40
#